data_AF-A0A937M3Y7-F1
#
_entry.id   AF-A0A937M3Y7-F1
#
_cell.length_a   1.000
_cell.length_b   1.000
_cell.length_c   1.000
_cell.angle_alpha   90.00
_cell.angle_beta   90.00
_cell.angle_gamma   90.00
#
_symmetry.space_group_name_H-M   'P 1'
#
loop_
_entity.id
_entity.type
_entity.pdbx_description
1 polymer ?
#
loop_
_entity_poly.entity_id
_entity_poly.type
_entity_poly.pdbx_seq_one_letter_code
_entity_poly.pdbx_strand_id
1 'polypeptide(L)'
;MTAVSSSKTEQNSPIHPTRTHPAFEWQRSEEISSLNITMEEYVHKVTGAKHFHLSSDNTENVFLVGFRTVPMDSTGVAHILEHTSLCGSKKFPVRDPFFMMIRRSLNTFMNA
;
A
#
# COMPACT_ATOMS: atom_id res chain seq x y z
N MET A 1 37.19 -3.64 -38.37
CA MET A 1 37.12 -3.81 -36.90
C MET A 1 36.16 -2.75 -36.38
N THR A 2 34.89 -3.12 -36.23
CA THR A 2 33.83 -2.21 -35.80
C THR A 2 33.80 -2.23 -34.28
N ALA A 3 34.20 -1.13 -33.65
CA ALA A 3 34.17 -1.01 -32.20
C ALA A 3 32.71 -0.92 -31.73
N VAL A 4 32.25 -1.96 -31.03
CA VAL A 4 30.97 -1.97 -30.32
C VAL A 4 31.11 -1.06 -29.12
N SER A 5 30.45 0.10 -29.18
CA SER A 5 30.33 1.03 -28.06
C SER A 5 29.59 0.35 -26.92
N SER A 6 30.29 0.16 -25.81
CA SER A 6 29.77 -0.36 -24.55
C SER A 6 28.64 0.54 -24.06
N SER A 7 27.46 -0.04 -23.83
CA SER A 7 26.31 0.60 -23.21
C SER A 7 26.70 1.10 -21.82
N LYS A 8 26.55 2.41 -21.60
CA LYS A 8 26.64 3.02 -20.27
C LYS A 8 25.53 2.43 -19.41
N THR A 9 25.90 1.73 -18.34
CA THR A 9 25.00 1.38 -17.26
C THR A 9 24.59 2.68 -16.59
N GLU A 10 23.33 3.11 -16.78
CA GLU A 10 22.78 4.25 -16.05
C GLU A 10 22.77 3.92 -14.56
N GLN A 11 23.67 4.56 -13.82
CA GLN A 11 23.66 4.53 -12.36
C GLN A 11 22.47 5.38 -11.89
N ASN A 12 21.32 4.73 -11.69
CA ASN A 12 20.14 5.38 -11.15
C ASN A 12 20.44 5.75 -9.68
N SER A 13 20.66 7.03 -9.41
CA SER A 13 20.86 7.52 -8.04
C SER A 13 19.57 7.30 -7.24
N PRO A 14 19.64 6.93 -5.95
CA PRO A 14 18.42 6.66 -5.18
C PRO A 14 17.56 7.93 -5.11
N ILE A 15 16.34 7.83 -5.64
CA ILE A 15 15.32 8.89 -5.57
C ILE A 15 14.93 9.03 -4.09
N HIS A 16 15.56 9.95 -3.38
CA HIS A 16 15.21 10.18 -1.98
C HIS A 16 13.94 11.03 -1.90
N PRO A 17 12.94 10.64 -1.10
CA PRO A 17 11.73 11.44 -0.94
C PRO A 17 12.06 12.81 -0.32
N THR A 18 11.45 13.87 -0.85
CA THR A 18 11.67 15.25 -0.38
C THR A 18 11.18 15.45 1.06
N ARG A 19 10.18 14.67 1.49
CA ARG A 19 9.59 14.77 2.82
C ARG A 19 9.14 13.40 3.31
N THR A 20 9.55 13.06 4.53
CA THR A 20 9.11 11.85 5.22
C THR A 20 8.37 12.22 6.51
N HIS A 21 7.42 11.38 6.92
CA HIS A 21 6.74 11.56 8.20
C HIS A 21 7.65 11.04 9.34
N PRO A 22 7.79 11.75 10.48
CA PRO A 22 8.77 11.39 11.52
C PRO A 22 8.56 9.99 12.13
N ALA A 23 7.34 9.45 12.07
CA ALA A 23 7.03 8.10 12.55
C ALA A 23 7.51 6.96 11.62
N PHE A 24 7.90 7.29 10.39
CA PHE A 24 8.31 6.31 9.38
C PHE A 24 9.77 6.50 9.01
N GLU A 25 10.43 5.40 8.70
CA GLU A 25 11.79 5.35 8.19
C GLU A 25 11.76 4.90 6.74
N TRP A 26 12.32 5.72 5.85
CA TRP A 26 12.46 5.39 4.43
C TRP A 26 13.50 4.28 4.26
N GLN A 27 13.18 3.30 3.41
CA GLN A 27 14.04 2.16 3.12
C GLN A 27 14.65 2.26 1.72
N ARG A 28 13.80 2.44 0.71
CA ARG A 28 14.21 2.50 -0.70
C ARG A 28 13.16 3.18 -1.57
N SER A 29 13.59 3.63 -2.73
CA SER A 29 12.73 4.10 -3.82
C SER A 29 13.17 3.46 -5.12
N GLU A 30 12.20 3.13 -5.96
CA GLU A 30 12.42 2.48 -7.26
C GLU A 30 11.41 3.01 -8.27
N GLU A 31 11.90 3.46 -9.42
CA GLU A 31 11.03 3.80 -10.55
C GLU A 31 10.68 2.53 -11.33
N ILE A 32 9.39 2.29 -11.55
CA ILE A 32 8.88 1.18 -12.34
C ILE A 32 8.33 1.76 -13.64
N SER A 33 9.21 1.96 -14.61
CA SER A 33 8.92 2.64 -15.88
C SER A 33 7.80 1.98 -16.70
N SER A 34 7.67 0.66 -16.66
CA SER A 34 6.59 -0.06 -17.36
C SER A 34 5.18 0.25 -16.83
N LEU A 35 5.09 0.76 -15.60
CA LEU A 35 3.84 1.15 -14.95
C LEU A 35 3.69 2.67 -14.83
N ASN A 36 4.71 3.45 -15.21
CA ASN A 36 4.78 4.89 -14.96
C ASN A 36 4.53 5.26 -13.49
N ILE A 37 5.17 4.53 -12.57
CA ILE A 37 5.07 4.79 -11.12
C ILE A 37 6.43 4.86 -10.46
N THR A 38 6.52 5.60 -9.35
CA THR A 38 7.63 5.50 -8.40
C THR A 38 7.13 4.79 -7.14
N MET A 39 7.77 3.68 -6.80
CA MET A 39 7.49 2.93 -5.57
C MET A 39 8.48 3.35 -4.49
N GLU A 40 7.97 3.67 -3.31
CA GLU A 40 8.75 3.96 -2.11
C GLU A 40 8.36 2.99 -0.99
N GLU A 41 9.35 2.44 -0.29
CA GLU A 41 9.17 1.54 0.84
C GLU A 41 9.56 2.24 2.14
N TYR A 42 8.70 2.12 3.14
CA TYR A 42 8.86 2.68 4.47
C TYR A 42 8.56 1.65 5.56
N VAL A 43 9.15 1.84 6.73
CA VAL A 43 8.87 1.06 7.94
C VAL A 43 8.42 2.00 9.07
N HIS A 44 7.30 1.69 9.70
CA HIS A 44 6.85 2.42 10.89
C HIS A 44 7.75 2.11 12.08
N LYS A 45 8.37 3.11 12.68
CA LYS A 45 9.42 2.96 13.71
C LYS A 45 8.97 2.21 14.95
N VAL A 46 7.71 2.37 15.36
CA VAL A 46 7.19 1.78 16.60
C VAL A 46 6.69 0.35 16.40
N THR A 47 6.01 0.07 15.28
CA THR A 47 5.32 -1.23 15.07
C THR A 47 6.04 -2.15 14.10
N GLY A 48 7.01 -1.66 13.34
CA GLY A 48 7.64 -2.40 12.24
C GLY A 48 6.72 -2.60 11.02
N ALA A 49 5.55 -1.95 10.98
CA ALA A 49 4.62 -2.09 9.87
C ALA A 49 5.26 -1.55 8.58
N LYS A 50 5.20 -2.36 7.51
CA LYS A 50 5.65 -1.96 6.18
C LYS A 50 4.60 -1.09 5.51
N HIS A 51 5.05 -0.02 4.87
CA HIS A 51 4.22 0.89 4.08
C HIS A 51 4.85 1.06 2.71
N PHE A 52 4.08 0.75 1.67
CA PHE A 52 4.47 0.98 0.29
C PHE A 52 3.65 2.15 -0.26
N HIS A 53 4.33 3.16 -0.78
CA HIS A 53 3.72 4.27 -1.48
C HIS A 53 4.00 4.14 -2.97
N LEU A 54 2.96 4.12 -3.79
CA LEU A 54 3.06 4.06 -5.24
C LEU A 54 2.61 5.41 -5.80
N SER A 55 3.56 6.27 -6.12
CA SER A 55 3.28 7.58 -6.70
C SER A 55 3.02 7.44 -8.21
N SER A 56 1.92 8.02 -8.66
CA SER A 56 1.48 8.04 -10.06
C SER A 56 0.74 9.35 -10.33
N ASP A 57 0.71 9.78 -11.60
CA ASP A 57 -0.08 10.95 -12.03
C ASP A 57 -1.60 10.65 -12.13
N ASN A 58 -2.02 9.41 -11.84
CA ASN A 58 -3.43 9.04 -11.81
C ASN A 58 -4.15 9.70 -10.62
N THR A 59 -5.30 10.31 -10.89
CA THR A 59 -6.12 10.99 -9.88
C THR A 59 -6.88 10.03 -8.98
N GLU A 60 -7.13 8.80 -9.44
CA GLU A 60 -7.78 7.75 -8.66
C GLU A 60 -6.81 7.16 -7.64
N ASN A 61 -6.96 7.59 -6.39
CA ASN A 61 -6.14 7.16 -5.28
C ASN A 61 -6.73 5.90 -4.63
N VAL A 62 -5.86 4.97 -4.24
CA VAL A 62 -6.24 3.74 -3.55
C VAL A 62 -5.46 3.60 -2.25
N PHE A 63 -6.12 3.05 -1.24
CA PHE A 63 -5.49 2.64 0.01
C PHE A 63 -5.79 1.18 0.28
N LEU A 64 -4.77 0.44 0.70
CA LEU A 64 -4.87 -0.98 1.05
C LEU A 64 -4.12 -1.24 2.35
N VAL A 65 -4.72 -2.06 3.20
CA VAL A 65 -4.06 -2.67 4.36
C VAL A 65 -4.20 -4.18 4.27
N GLY A 66 -3.08 -4.89 4.42
CA GLY A 66 -3.05 -6.35 4.32
C GLY A 66 -2.51 -6.96 5.59
N PHE A 67 -3.15 -8.04 6.05
CA PHE A 67 -2.69 -8.85 7.17
C PHE A 67 -2.32 -10.25 6.68
N ARG A 68 -1.19 -10.77 7.13
CA ARG A 68 -0.81 -12.16 6.82
C ARG A 68 -1.68 -13.12 7.63
N THR A 69 -2.64 -13.76 6.98
CA THR A 69 -3.48 -14.81 7.57
C THR A 69 -3.10 -16.18 6.99
N VAL A 70 -2.56 -17.07 7.83
CA VAL A 70 -2.25 -18.46 7.45
C VAL A 70 -3.22 -19.38 8.20
N PRO A 71 -4.33 -19.82 7.58
CA PRO A 71 -5.31 -20.67 8.26
C PRO A 71 -4.70 -22.04 8.55
N MET A 72 -4.99 -22.58 9.73
CA MET A 72 -4.51 -23.90 10.18
C MET A 72 -5.60 -24.99 10.09
N ASP A 73 -6.81 -24.61 9.71
CA ASP A 73 -7.97 -25.46 9.56
C ASP A 73 -8.95 -24.88 8.51
N SER A 74 -10.06 -25.58 8.29
CA SER A 74 -11.10 -25.21 7.32
C SER A 74 -12.32 -24.54 7.96
N THR A 75 -12.18 -23.94 9.15
CA THR A 75 -13.29 -23.25 9.83
C THR A 75 -13.71 -21.95 9.13
N GLY A 76 -12.86 -21.41 8.25
CA GLY A 76 -13.09 -20.12 7.61
C GLY A 76 -12.85 -18.92 8.53
N VAL A 77 -12.17 -19.09 9.67
CA VAL A 77 -11.99 -18.04 10.68
C VAL A 77 -11.42 -16.72 10.13
N ALA A 78 -10.48 -16.78 9.18
CA ALA A 78 -9.93 -15.57 8.56
C ALA A 78 -10.99 -14.80 7.76
N HIS A 79 -11.83 -15.51 7.01
CA HIS A 79 -12.92 -14.95 6.22
C HIS A 79 -14.05 -14.41 7.11
N ILE A 80 -14.39 -15.13 8.18
CA ILE A 80 -15.35 -14.65 9.19
C ILE A 80 -14.83 -13.37 9.85
N LEU A 81 -13.54 -13.31 10.19
CA LEU A 81 -12.91 -12.15 10.80
C LEU A 81 -12.90 -10.95 9.86
N GLU A 82 -12.61 -11.15 8.57
CA GLU A 82 -12.69 -10.11 7.54
C GLU A 82 -14.06 -9.43 7.58
N HIS A 83 -15.16 -10.18 7.43
CA HIS A 83 -16.52 -9.63 7.52
C HIS A 83 -16.82 -8.97 8.87
N THR A 84 -16.45 -9.63 9.97
CA THR A 84 -16.76 -9.14 11.33
C THR A 84 -16.03 -7.83 11.65
N SER A 85 -14.81 -7.65 11.14
CA SER A 85 -14.03 -6.42 11.32
C SER A 85 -14.69 -5.18 10.72
N LEU A 86 -15.59 -5.38 9.76
CA LEU A 86 -16.33 -4.32 9.07
C LEU A 86 -17.68 -3.97 9.74
N CYS A 87 -18.10 -4.74 10.75
CA CYS A 87 -19.39 -4.58 11.43
C CYS A 87 -19.40 -3.52 12.55
N GLY A 88 -18.24 -2.96 12.91
CA GLY A 88 -18.15 -1.91 13.94
C GLY A 88 -16.71 -1.68 14.42
N SER A 89 -16.45 -0.56 15.09
CA SER A 89 -15.16 -0.30 15.75
C SER A 89 -15.34 0.50 17.03
N LYS A 90 -14.29 0.58 17.86
CA LYS A 90 -14.30 1.41 19.08
C LYS A 90 -14.59 2.89 18.78
N LYS A 91 -14.07 3.41 17.66
CA LYS A 91 -14.27 4.82 17.26
C LYS A 91 -15.60 5.04 16.53
N PHE A 92 -16.07 4.03 15.80
CA PHE A 92 -17.35 4.05 15.11
C PHE A 92 -18.22 2.89 15.62
N PRO A 93 -18.81 3.01 16.83
CA PRO A 93 -19.58 1.96 17.47
C PRO A 93 -21.01 1.92 16.93
N VAL A 94 -21.14 1.96 15.60
CA VAL A 94 -22.40 1.84 14.87
C VAL A 94 -22.40 0.53 14.11
N ARG A 95 -23.59 0.04 13.79
CA ARG A 95 -23.75 -1.19 13.02
C ARG A 95 -23.34 -0.98 11.56
N ASP A 96 -22.59 -1.93 11.01
CA ASP A 96 -22.23 -2.03 9.59
C ASP A 96 -21.64 -0.74 8.98
N PRO A 97 -20.63 -0.11 9.62
CA PRO A 97 -20.06 1.17 9.17
C PRO A 97 -19.50 1.09 7.74
N PHE A 98 -18.92 -0.05 7.34
CA PHE A 98 -18.38 -0.24 5.99
C PHE A 98 -19.47 -0.08 4.92
N PHE A 99 -20.61 -0.74 5.09
CA PHE A 99 -21.74 -0.63 4.15
C PHE A 99 -22.40 0.75 4.19
N MET A 100 -22.44 1.39 5.37
CA MET A 100 -22.93 2.77 5.48
C MET A 100 -22.07 3.76 4.69
N MET A 101 -20.75 3.52 4.59
CA MET A 101 -19.81 4.38 3.88
C MET A 101 -19.97 4.33 2.35
N ILE A 102 -20.48 3.22 1.80
CA ILE A 102 -20.74 3.08 0.35
C ILE A 102 -21.68 4.19 -0.14
N ARG A 103 -22.68 4.58 0.66
CA ARG A 103 -23.64 5.63 0.30
C ARG A 103 -23.24 7.04 0.75
N ARG A 104 -22.13 7.16 1.50
CA ARG A 104 -21.67 8.41 2.13
C ARG A 104 -20.29 8.84 1.66
N SER A 105 -19.80 8.25 0.57
CA SER A 105 -18.51 8.59 -0.05
C SER A 105 -18.65 8.68 -1.56
N LEU A 106 -17.68 9.31 -2.20
CA LEU A 106 -17.50 9.30 -3.66
C LEU A 106 -16.48 8.23 -4.05
N ASN A 107 -16.60 7.04 -3.45
CA ASN A 107 -15.69 5.95 -3.73
C ASN A 107 -15.84 5.49 -5.19
N THR A 108 -14.73 5.16 -5.82
CA THR A 108 -14.74 4.42 -7.08
C THR A 108 -14.68 2.92 -6.83
N PHE A 109 -14.11 2.50 -5.69
CA PHE A 109 -14.08 1.13 -5.23
C PHE A 109 -13.98 1.04 -3.70
N MET A 110 -14.69 0.08 -3.09
CA MET A 110 -14.53 -0.30 -1.68
C MET A 110 -14.78 -1.80 -1.54
N ASN A 111 -13.82 -2.53 -0.98
CA ASN A 111 -13.92 -3.96 -0.72
C ASN A 111 -13.04 -4.37 0.48
N ALA A 112 -13.13 -5.64 0.88
CA ALA A 112 -12.20 -6.30 1.80
C ALA A 112 -11.70 -7.62 1.18
#